data_AF-A0A2N6LJU6-F1
#
_entry.id   AF-A0A2N6LJU6-F1
#
_cell.length_a   1.000
_cell.length_b   1.000
_cell.length_c   1.000
_cell.angle_alpha   90.00
_cell.angle_beta   90.00
_cell.angle_gamma   90.00
#
_symmetry.space_group_name_H-M   'P 1'
#
loop_
_entity.id
_entity.type
_entity.pdbx_description
1 polymer ?
#
loop_
_entity_poly.entity_id
_entity_poly.type
_entity_poly.pdbx_seq_one_letter_code
_entity_poly.pdbx_strand_id
1 'polypeptide(L)'
;FCPNQLEKVPCKVFEPLRDTTLWTTQLKPGQRGPLWRSNARILDLYEDLQIYFCYVHVGSEIARIEIPEWVAENTSLFEESLGLMLAQVQKGYGYPVAIAEAHNQAVVRGGDKARFFALLERQMIKAGLRNVGTSYKEARKRGSIA
;
A
#
# COMPACT_ATOMS: atom_id res chain seq x y z
N PHE A 1 6.86 9.25 21.88
CA PHE A 1 5.47 9.65 22.21
C PHE A 1 5.55 11.03 22.85
N CYS A 2 4.92 12.06 22.29
CA CYS A 2 4.86 13.39 22.93
C CYS A 2 3.62 13.42 23.84
N PRO A 3 3.78 13.40 25.18
CA PRO A 3 2.67 13.26 26.11
C PRO A 3 1.80 14.53 26.22
N ASN A 4 2.20 15.65 25.62
CA ASN A 4 1.51 16.93 25.76
C ASN A 4 0.70 17.29 24.50
N GLN A 5 -0.61 17.12 24.58
CA GLN A 5 -1.63 17.65 23.66
C GLN A 5 -1.87 19.16 23.89
N LEU A 6 -0.80 19.95 24.00
CA LEU A 6 -0.94 21.41 23.97
C LEU A 6 -0.99 21.84 22.51
N GLU A 7 -1.98 22.67 22.13
CA GLU A 7 -2.10 23.24 20.78
C GLU A 7 -0.84 24.01 20.31
N LYS A 8 0.08 24.32 21.23
CA LYS A 8 1.30 25.12 21.03
C LYS A 8 2.58 24.37 21.41
N VAL A 9 2.74 23.11 20.98
CA VAL A 9 4.09 22.51 21.04
C VAL A 9 4.99 23.16 19.97
N PRO A 10 6.22 23.58 20.30
CA PRO A 10 7.11 24.27 19.34
C PRO A 10 7.33 23.50 18.04
N CYS A 11 7.30 22.16 18.10
CA CYS A 11 7.46 21.30 16.93
C CYS A 11 6.23 21.27 15.99
N LYS A 12 5.07 21.80 16.40
CA LYS A 12 3.85 21.82 15.57
C LYS A 12 4.03 22.63 14.29
N VAL A 13 5.00 23.55 14.25
CA VAL A 13 5.38 24.29 13.04
C VAL A 13 5.77 23.34 11.89
N PHE A 14 6.25 22.13 12.20
CA PHE A 14 6.60 21.11 11.21
C PHE A 14 5.44 20.18 10.81
N GLU A 15 4.26 20.31 11.42
CA GLU A 15 3.10 19.47 11.09
C GLU A 15 2.73 19.47 9.58
N PRO A 16 2.84 20.59 8.84
CA PRO A 16 2.59 20.58 7.39
C PRO A 16 3.70 19.94 6.56
N LEU A 17 4.91 19.77 7.11
CA LEU A 17 6.06 19.23 6.38
C LEU A 17 5.90 17.72 6.23
N ARG A 18 5.73 17.27 4.98
CA ARG A 18 5.69 15.84 4.67
C ARG A 18 7.09 15.27 4.57
N ASP A 19 7.27 14.03 5.02
CA ASP A 19 8.54 13.30 4.88
C ASP A 19 8.99 13.24 3.41
N THR A 20 8.07 13.08 2.47
CA THR A 20 8.40 13.09 1.04
C THR A 20 9.00 14.43 0.61
N THR A 21 8.44 15.56 1.05
CA THR A 21 8.99 16.90 0.75
C THR A 21 10.39 17.07 1.33
N LEU A 22 10.62 16.63 2.57
CA LEU A 22 11.93 16.66 3.20
C LEU A 22 12.95 15.85 2.38
N TRP A 23 12.63 14.60 2.08
CA TRP A 23 13.58 13.70 1.41
C TRP A 23 13.81 14.03 -0.07
N THR A 24 12.84 14.63 -0.77
CA THR A 24 13.06 15.18 -2.12
C THR A 24 14.18 16.22 -2.14
N THR A 25 14.36 16.99 -1.05
CA THR A 25 15.44 17.99 -0.97
C THR A 25 16.80 17.43 -0.58
N GLN A 26 16.85 16.24 0.02
CA GLN A 26 18.05 15.68 0.64
C GLN A 26 18.65 14.51 -0.14
N LEU A 27 17.82 13.75 -0.86
CA LEU A 27 18.24 12.56 -1.60
C LEU A 27 18.31 12.84 -3.09
N LYS A 28 19.33 12.27 -3.75
CA LYS A 28 19.38 12.14 -5.20
C LYS A 28 18.72 10.83 -5.66
N PRO A 29 18.25 10.73 -6.92
CA PRO A 29 17.76 9.47 -7.47
C PRO A 29 18.70 8.29 -7.22
N GLY A 30 18.14 7.17 -6.75
CA GLY A 30 18.86 5.95 -6.35
C GLY A 30 19.38 5.98 -4.91
N GLN A 31 19.36 7.12 -4.22
CA GLN A 31 19.79 7.20 -2.81
C GLN A 31 18.65 6.89 -1.85
N ARG A 32 19.04 6.42 -0.66
CA ARG A 32 18.14 6.23 0.47
C ARG A 32 18.56 7.04 1.68
N GLY A 33 17.58 7.34 2.53
CA GLY A 33 17.81 7.83 3.89
C GLY A 33 18.34 6.75 4.83
N PRO A 34 18.52 7.09 6.12
CA PRO A 34 18.85 6.11 7.14
C PRO A 34 17.70 5.14 7.37
N LEU A 35 17.96 4.10 8.16
CA LEU A 35 16.97 3.10 8.52
C LEU A 35 16.31 3.49 9.85
N TRP A 36 15.00 3.36 9.93
CA TRP A 36 14.20 3.62 11.13
C TRP A 36 13.40 2.38 11.51
N ARG A 37 13.20 2.17 12.81
CA ARG A 37 12.23 1.19 13.30
C ARG A 37 10.81 1.76 13.21
N SER A 38 9.88 0.98 12.68
CA SER A 38 8.46 1.34 12.62
C SER A 38 7.86 1.32 14.03
N ASN A 39 7.06 2.34 14.35
CA ASN A 39 6.32 2.45 15.61
C ASN A 39 4.80 2.25 15.38
N ALA A 40 4.42 1.57 14.29
CA ALA A 40 3.01 1.32 14.01
C ALA A 40 2.44 0.35 15.06
N ARG A 41 1.41 0.78 15.80
CA ARG A 41 0.79 -0.01 16.90
C ARG A 41 0.29 -1.39 16.48
N ILE A 42 0.01 -1.59 15.19
CA ILE A 42 -0.37 -2.90 14.67
C ILE A 42 0.73 -3.95 14.88
N LEU A 43 2.00 -3.52 14.91
CA LEU A 43 3.15 -4.39 15.12
C LEU A 43 3.22 -4.93 16.55
N ASP A 44 2.54 -4.30 17.51
CA ASP A 44 2.41 -4.81 18.89
C ASP A 44 1.71 -6.18 18.91
N LEU A 45 0.96 -6.53 17.86
CA LEU A 45 0.31 -7.85 17.70
C LEU A 45 1.24 -8.93 17.11
N TYR A 46 2.41 -8.54 16.62
CA TYR A 46 3.31 -9.43 15.87
C TYR A 46 4.62 -9.70 16.60
N GLU A 47 4.67 -9.49 17.93
CA GLU A 47 5.77 -9.83 18.84
C GLU A 47 7.16 -9.54 18.24
N ASP A 48 7.92 -10.59 17.90
CA ASP A 48 9.29 -10.51 17.42
C ASP A 48 9.42 -10.06 15.95
N LEU A 49 8.31 -9.88 15.23
CA LEU A 49 8.32 -9.42 13.84
C LEU A 49 8.38 -7.89 13.77
N GLN A 50 9.58 -7.37 14.03
CA GLN A 50 9.85 -5.95 13.91
C GLN A 50 10.03 -5.54 12.45
N ILE A 51 9.48 -4.37 12.11
CA ILE A 51 9.58 -3.77 10.78
C ILE A 51 10.45 -2.53 10.86
N TYR A 52 11.40 -2.44 9.96
CA TYR A 52 12.20 -1.26 9.69
C TYR A 52 11.78 -0.64 8.37
N PHE A 53 12.09 0.63 8.18
CA PHE A 53 11.82 1.31 6.93
C PHE A 53 12.90 2.33 6.61
N CYS A 54 13.04 2.64 5.32
CA CYS A 54 13.80 3.79 4.85
C CYS A 54 13.03 4.49 3.72
N TYR A 55 13.38 5.74 3.46
CA TYR A 55 12.90 6.49 2.31
C TYR A 55 13.92 6.39 1.19
N VAL A 56 13.46 6.09 -0.02
CA VAL A 56 14.31 5.93 -1.21
C VAL A 56 13.82 6.89 -2.29
N HIS A 57 14.72 7.66 -2.87
CA HIS A 57 14.40 8.46 -4.04
C HIS A 57 14.46 7.57 -5.28
N VAL A 58 13.31 7.11 -5.77
CA VAL A 58 13.26 6.16 -6.89
C VAL A 58 13.37 6.83 -8.26
N GLY A 59 13.39 8.16 -8.29
CA GLY A 59 13.63 8.99 -9.48
C GLY A 59 12.42 9.84 -9.83
N SER A 60 11.24 9.22 -9.88
CA SER A 60 9.93 9.88 -10.04
C SER A 60 9.41 10.46 -8.73
N GLU A 61 9.65 9.77 -7.61
CA GLU A 61 9.11 10.12 -6.29
C GLU A 61 10.01 9.62 -5.14
N ILE A 62 9.62 9.96 -3.91
CA ILE A 62 10.16 9.37 -2.68
C ILE A 62 9.25 8.22 -2.25
N ALA A 63 9.78 7.00 -2.27
CA ALA A 63 9.08 5.81 -1.81
C ALA A 63 9.50 5.46 -0.37
N ARG A 64 8.54 5.05 0.45
CA ARG A 64 8.81 4.42 1.75
C ARG A 64 8.92 2.92 1.54
N ILE A 65 10.08 2.35 1.82
CA ILE A 65 10.35 0.92 1.71
C ILE A 65 10.40 0.35 3.10
N GLU A 66 9.50 -0.59 3.39
CA GLU A 66 9.47 -1.32 4.66
C GLU A 66 10.04 -2.72 4.47
N ILE A 67 10.82 -3.15 5.45
CA ILE A 67 11.51 -4.44 5.46
C ILE A 67 11.47 -5.03 6.88
N PRO A 68 11.46 -6.36 7.03
CA PRO A 68 11.56 -6.98 8.34
C PRO A 68 12.98 -6.86 8.91
N GLU A 69 13.09 -6.94 10.24
CA GLU A 69 14.35 -6.81 10.99
C GLU A 69 15.46 -7.72 10.47
N TRP A 70 15.16 -9.00 10.20
CA TRP A 70 16.15 -9.95 9.70
C TRP A 70 16.72 -9.59 8.32
N VAL A 71 15.99 -8.80 7.50
CA VAL A 71 16.53 -8.22 6.27
C VAL A 71 17.41 -7.02 6.60
N ALA A 72 16.96 -6.15 7.50
CA ALA A 72 17.69 -4.95 7.91
C ALA A 72 19.07 -5.27 8.53
N GLU A 73 19.16 -6.33 9.32
CA GLU A 73 20.40 -6.77 9.98
C GLU A 73 21.40 -7.40 9.00
N ASN A 74 20.93 -7.93 7.87
CA ASN A 74 21.77 -8.50 6.82
C ASN A 74 22.01 -7.49 5.70
N THR A 75 23.13 -6.76 5.77
CA THR A 75 23.48 -5.72 4.79
C THR A 75 23.47 -6.21 3.34
N SER A 76 23.93 -7.45 3.08
CA SER A 76 23.95 -7.99 1.71
C SER A 76 22.53 -8.15 1.18
N LEU A 77 21.66 -8.77 1.97
CA LEU A 77 20.28 -9.01 1.59
C LEU A 77 19.48 -7.70 1.46
N PHE A 78 19.75 -6.75 2.35
CA PHE A 78 19.12 -5.44 2.32
C PHE A 78 19.45 -4.68 1.04
N GLU A 79 20.75 -4.54 0.72
CA GLU A 79 21.19 -3.82 -0.47
C GLU A 79 20.75 -4.52 -1.77
N GLU A 80 20.74 -5.86 -1.80
CA GLU A 80 20.18 -6.62 -2.92
C GLU A 80 18.68 -6.35 -3.10
N SER A 81 17.90 -6.36 -2.02
CA SER A 81 16.47 -6.09 -2.04
C SER A 81 16.17 -4.69 -2.59
N LEU A 82 16.94 -3.68 -2.16
CA LEU A 82 16.82 -2.32 -2.67
C LEU A 82 17.21 -2.21 -4.15
N GLY A 83 18.29 -2.89 -4.55
CA GLY A 83 18.72 -2.94 -5.95
C GLY A 83 17.66 -3.56 -6.86
N LEU A 84 17.06 -4.69 -6.45
CA LEU A 84 15.97 -5.33 -7.17
C LEU A 84 14.74 -4.44 -7.28
N MET A 85 14.38 -3.75 -6.19
CA MET A 85 13.28 -2.78 -6.18
C MET A 85 13.53 -1.64 -7.17
N LEU A 86 14.72 -1.02 -7.14
CA LEU A 86 15.09 0.05 -8.09
C LEU A 86 15.07 -0.45 -9.54
N ALA A 87 15.54 -1.67 -9.80
CA ALA A 87 15.48 -2.27 -11.13
C ALA A 87 14.03 -2.46 -11.62
N GLN A 88 13.10 -2.84 -10.74
CA GLN A 88 11.68 -2.92 -11.06
C GLN A 88 11.09 -1.54 -11.37
N VAL A 89 11.44 -0.51 -10.58
CA VAL A 89 11.00 0.86 -10.81
C VAL A 89 11.50 1.39 -12.15
N GLN A 90 12.78 1.18 -12.47
CA GLN A 90 13.37 1.62 -13.73
C GLN A 90 12.69 0.94 -14.93
N LYS A 91 12.44 -0.37 -14.85
CA LYS A 91 11.73 -1.12 -15.89
C LYS A 91 10.28 -0.67 -16.08
N GLY A 92 9.63 -0.22 -15.01
CA GLY A 92 8.25 0.28 -15.04
C GLY A 92 8.13 1.80 -15.13
N TYR A 93 9.18 2.48 -15.61
CA TYR A 93 9.18 3.92 -15.86
C TYR A 93 8.78 4.79 -14.65
N GLY A 94 9.26 4.43 -13.46
CA GLY A 94 8.99 5.19 -12.23
C GLY A 94 8.04 4.50 -11.26
N TYR A 95 7.58 3.28 -11.56
CA TYR A 95 6.81 2.46 -10.63
C TYR A 95 7.18 0.96 -10.78
N PRO A 96 7.19 0.14 -9.71
CA PRO A 96 7.56 -1.27 -9.84
C PRO A 96 6.61 -2.05 -10.75
N VAL A 97 7.14 -2.70 -11.79
CA VAL A 97 6.33 -3.49 -12.76
C VAL A 97 5.49 -4.55 -12.05
N ALA A 98 6.08 -5.29 -11.11
CA ALA A 98 5.35 -6.32 -10.37
C ALA A 98 4.11 -5.78 -9.63
N ILE A 99 4.19 -4.57 -9.06
CA ILE A 99 3.06 -3.96 -8.35
C ILE A 99 2.03 -3.42 -9.35
N ALA A 100 2.47 -2.83 -10.46
CA ALA A 100 1.57 -2.39 -11.53
C ALA A 100 0.75 -3.56 -12.10
N GLU A 101 1.41 -4.69 -12.39
CA GLU A 101 0.76 -5.90 -12.86
C GLU A 101 -0.21 -6.46 -11.82
N ALA A 102 0.20 -6.54 -10.54
CA ALA A 102 -0.69 -6.98 -9.47
C ALA A 102 -1.93 -6.07 -9.34
N HIS A 103 -1.76 -4.76 -9.45
CA HIS A 103 -2.87 -3.80 -9.46
C HIS A 103 -3.83 -4.08 -10.62
N ASN A 104 -3.29 -4.23 -11.84
CA ASN A 104 -4.08 -4.50 -13.05
C ASN A 104 -4.83 -5.83 -12.98
N GLN A 105 -4.22 -6.87 -12.41
CA GLN A 105 -4.82 -8.20 -12.25
C GLN A 105 -5.86 -8.26 -11.14
N ALA A 106 -5.71 -7.46 -10.08
CA ALA A 106 -6.66 -7.41 -8.97
C ALA A 106 -7.96 -6.64 -9.29
N VAL A 107 -8.04 -5.96 -10.44
CA VAL A 107 -9.25 -5.21 -10.82
C VAL A 107 -10.42 -6.15 -11.07
N VAL A 108 -11.41 -6.12 -10.18
CA VAL A 108 -12.68 -6.83 -10.37
C VAL A 108 -13.57 -6.06 -11.34
N ARG A 109 -13.69 -6.54 -12.58
CA ARG A 109 -14.43 -5.88 -13.65
C ARG A 109 -15.94 -6.07 -13.48
N GLY A 110 -16.74 -5.26 -14.18
CA GLY A 110 -18.21 -5.37 -14.16
C GLY A 110 -18.71 -6.75 -14.58
N GLY A 111 -18.08 -7.36 -15.60
CA GLY A 111 -18.39 -8.73 -16.04
C GLY A 111 -18.09 -9.79 -14.99
N ASP A 112 -16.99 -9.65 -14.24
CA ASP A 112 -16.63 -10.59 -13.16
C ASP A 112 -17.65 -10.54 -12.04
N LYS A 113 -18.09 -9.33 -11.65
CA LYS A 113 -19.17 -9.14 -10.66
C LYS A 113 -20.47 -9.78 -11.14
N ALA A 114 -20.86 -9.55 -12.39
CA ALA A 114 -22.08 -10.13 -12.95
C ALA A 114 -22.04 -11.67 -12.94
N ARG A 115 -20.91 -12.27 -13.33
CA ARG A 115 -20.71 -13.74 -13.29
C ARG A 115 -20.76 -14.28 -11.86
N PHE A 116 -20.09 -13.61 -10.92
CA PHE A 116 -20.11 -14.00 -9.51
C PHE A 116 -21.54 -14.02 -8.96
N PHE A 117 -22.30 -12.95 -9.19
CA PHE A 117 -23.68 -12.88 -8.69
C PHE A 117 -24.62 -13.87 -9.39
N ALA A 118 -24.45 -14.13 -10.69
CA ALA A 118 -25.21 -15.17 -11.39
C ALA A 118 -24.92 -16.58 -10.84
N LEU A 119 -23.65 -16.86 -10.50
CA LEU A 119 -23.26 -18.11 -9.83
C LEU A 119 -23.88 -18.20 -8.44
N LEU A 120 -23.81 -17.13 -7.66
CA LEU A 120 -24.40 -17.06 -6.32
C LEU A 120 -25.91 -17.30 -6.37
N GLU A 121 -26.62 -16.64 -7.29
CA GLU A 121 -28.06 -16.80 -7.51
C GLU A 121 -28.40 -18.27 -7.82
N ARG A 122 -27.64 -18.91 -8.73
CA ARG A 122 -27.82 -20.33 -9.06
C ARG A 122 -27.64 -21.23 -7.84
N GLN A 123 -26.66 -20.95 -6.97
CA GLN A 123 -26.44 -21.74 -5.76
C GLN A 123 -27.54 -21.51 -4.72
N MET A 124 -28.04 -20.28 -4.58
CA MET A 124 -29.17 -19.97 -3.70
C MET A 124 -30.45 -20.70 -4.14
N ILE A 125 -30.75 -20.70 -5.44
CA ILE A 125 -31.89 -21.44 -6.00
C ILE A 125 -31.75 -22.94 -5.71
N LYS A 126 -30.55 -23.51 -5.92
CA LYS A 126 -30.26 -24.92 -5.58
C LYS A 126 -30.46 -25.23 -4.10
N ALA A 127 -30.14 -24.28 -3.21
CA ALA A 127 -30.35 -24.40 -1.77
C ALA A 127 -31.82 -24.24 -1.34
N GLY A 128 -32.75 -24.05 -2.29
CA GLY A 128 -34.20 -23.97 -2.02
C GLY A 128 -34.72 -22.56 -1.77
N LEU A 129 -33.87 -21.52 -1.92
CA LEU A 129 -34.32 -20.13 -1.82
C LEU A 129 -35.16 -19.77 -3.06
N ARG A 130 -36.35 -19.22 -2.83
CA ARG A 130 -37.26 -18.72 -3.87
C ARG A 130 -37.20 -17.19 -3.89
N ASN A 131 -37.31 -16.58 -5.07
CA ASN A 131 -37.26 -15.12 -5.29
C ASN A 131 -35.89 -14.46 -5.00
N VAL A 132 -34.80 -15.08 -5.46
CA VAL A 132 -33.48 -14.43 -5.44
C VAL A 132 -33.51 -13.31 -6.48
N GLY A 133 -33.50 -12.06 -6.03
CA GLY A 133 -33.57 -10.88 -6.89
C GLY A 133 -32.53 -9.84 -6.50
N THR A 134 -32.28 -8.88 -7.39
CA THR A 134 -31.34 -7.79 -7.12
C THR A 134 -31.96 -6.81 -6.12
N SER A 135 -31.16 -6.36 -5.15
CA SER A 135 -31.60 -5.32 -4.21
C SER A 135 -31.88 -4.01 -4.95
N TYR A 136 -32.86 -3.23 -4.46
CA TYR A 136 -33.10 -1.86 -4.92
C TYR A 136 -31.83 -0.98 -4.95
N LYS A 137 -30.87 -1.22 -4.04
CA LYS A 137 -29.59 -0.51 -4.00
C LYS A 137 -28.67 -0.88 -5.17
N GLU A 138 -28.65 -2.16 -5.55
CA GLU A 138 -27.90 -2.64 -6.72
C GLU A 138 -28.53 -2.15 -8.03
N ALA A 139 -29.86 -2.21 -8.13
CA ALA A 139 -30.60 -1.74 -9.31
C ALA A 139 -30.31 -0.25 -9.61
N ARG A 140 -30.27 0.60 -8.58
CA ARG A 140 -29.91 2.03 -8.72
C ARG A 140 -28.47 2.26 -9.18
N LYS A 141 -27.51 1.44 -8.73
CA LYS A 141 -26.11 1.57 -9.16
C LYS A 141 -25.91 1.18 -10.63
N ARG A 142 -26.73 0.26 -11.17
CA ARG A 142 -26.69 -0.11 -12.60
C ARG A 142 -27.24 0.97 -13.53
N GLY A 143 -28.18 1.81 -13.07
CA GLY A 143 -28.75 2.91 -13.86
C GLY A 143 -27.91 4.18 -13.90
N SER A 144 -26.87 4.30 -13.08
CA SER A 144 -26.02 5.50 -12.98
C SER A 144 -24.82 5.52 -13.95
N ILE A 145 -24.72 4.53 -14.84
CA ILE A 145 -23.62 4.37 -15.82
C ILE A 145 -24.12 4.65 -17.25
N ALA A 146 -25.22 5.38 -17.42
CA ALA A 146 -25.72 5.85 -18.71
C ALA A 146 -25.47 7.35 -18.86
#